data_AF-A0A3M2SXY0-F1
#
_entry.id   AF-A0A3M2SXY0-F1
#
_cell.length_a   1.000
_cell.length_b   1.000
_cell.length_c   1.000
_cell.angle_alpha   90.00
_cell.angle_beta   90.00
_cell.angle_gamma   90.00
#
_symmetry.space_group_name_H-M   'P 1'
#
loop_
_entity.id
_entity.type
_entity.pdbx_description
1 polymer ?
#
loop_
_entity_poly.entity_id
_entity_poly.type
_entity_poly.pdbx_seq_one_letter_code
_entity_poly.pdbx_strand_id
1 'polypeptide(L)'
;MFGWGTGLGLPPMGIEPEKERRPPAAATQLDFPAYNSKGHGDPSAASLSDLYGLLSSIKRPQDISSSKFQALNLKVEPGLPASHIVSADRLESLPPLPWDVPPEDQSPRPLMNNDSPYPPRDRFDVLRDELLIDNDTAFREVARLPPARGTRGCA
;
A
#
# COMPACT_ATOMS: atom_id res chain seq x y z
N MET A 1 12.64 -46.98 5.64
CA MET A 1 11.30 -46.89 5.04
C MET A 1 11.16 -45.50 4.44
N PHE A 2 10.51 -45.39 3.28
CA PHE A 2 10.44 -44.24 2.35
C PHE A 2 11.69 -44.01 1.48
N GLY A 3 11.70 -44.68 0.34
CA GLY A 3 12.35 -44.17 -0.86
C GLY A 3 11.33 -43.42 -1.72
N TRP A 4 11.82 -42.61 -2.65
CA TRP A 4 11.26 -42.28 -3.98
C TRP A 4 12.50 -42.37 -4.91
N GLY A 5 12.48 -42.98 -6.09
CA GLY A 5 11.42 -43.02 -7.07
C GLY A 5 11.94 -42.41 -8.38
N THR A 6 12.84 -43.13 -9.03
CA THR A 6 13.02 -43.32 -10.49
C THR A 6 12.70 -42.18 -11.48
N GLY A 7 13.70 -41.83 -12.30
CA GLY A 7 13.47 -41.60 -13.74
C GLY A 7 14.06 -40.33 -14.34
N LEU A 8 15.32 -40.38 -14.78
CA LEU A 8 15.83 -39.91 -16.08
C LEU A 8 17.32 -40.26 -16.16
N GLY A 9 17.69 -41.01 -17.20
CA GLY A 9 19.01 -41.62 -17.34
C GLY A 9 20.15 -40.61 -17.33
N LEU A 10 21.10 -40.80 -16.41
CA LEU A 10 22.43 -40.21 -16.49
C LEU A 10 23.45 -41.36 -16.45
N PRO A 11 24.44 -41.38 -17.37
CA PRO A 11 25.46 -42.42 -17.37
C PRO A 11 26.23 -42.42 -16.04
N PRO A 12 26.75 -43.58 -15.60
CA PRO A 12 27.51 -43.67 -14.36
C PRO A 12 28.71 -42.71 -14.47
N MET A 13 28.74 -41.69 -13.62
CA MET A 13 29.92 -40.84 -13.48
C MET A 13 31.01 -41.68 -12.82
N GLY A 14 31.81 -42.36 -13.64
CA GLY A 14 33.13 -42.86 -13.24
C GLY A 14 33.98 -41.64 -12.89
N ILE A 15 34.18 -41.41 -11.59
CA ILE A 15 35.09 -40.38 -11.11
C ILE A 15 36.50 -40.94 -11.29
N GLU A 16 37.10 -40.71 -12.47
CA GLU A 16 38.54 -40.91 -12.67
C GLU A 16 39.27 -39.75 -11.97
N PRO A 17 39.96 -40.00 -10.84
CA PRO A 17 40.63 -38.94 -10.08
C PRO A 17 41.80 -38.29 -10.84
N GLU A 18 42.35 -39.00 -11.83
CA GLU A 18 43.47 -38.54 -12.67
C GLU A 18 43.03 -37.64 -13.84
N LYS A 19 41.72 -37.48 -14.05
CA LYS A 19 41.16 -36.71 -15.16
C LYS A 19 40.65 -35.36 -14.68
N GLU A 20 41.37 -34.29 -15.03
CA GLU A 20 40.96 -32.93 -14.71
C GLU A 20 39.59 -32.63 -15.32
N ARG A 21 38.68 -32.10 -14.49
CA ARG A 21 37.32 -31.77 -14.91
C ARG A 21 37.34 -30.51 -15.77
N ARG A 22 36.42 -30.44 -16.74
CA ARG A 22 36.21 -29.21 -17.49
C ARG A 22 35.79 -28.08 -16.52
N PRO A 23 36.31 -26.85 -16.70
CA PRO A 23 35.90 -25.74 -15.86
C PRO A 23 34.39 -25.50 -15.99
N PRO A 24 33.74 -25.00 -14.94
CA PRO A 24 32.33 -24.61 -15.02
C PRO A 24 32.16 -23.52 -16.10
N ALA A 25 30.94 -23.40 -16.62
CA ALA A 25 30.60 -22.34 -17.56
C ALA A 25 30.84 -20.95 -16.93
N ALA A 26 31.09 -19.95 -17.79
CA ALA A 26 31.24 -18.57 -17.36
C ALA A 26 29.98 -18.09 -16.61
N ALA A 27 30.18 -17.18 -15.65
CA ALA A 27 29.10 -16.65 -14.84
C ALA A 27 27.98 -16.04 -15.71
N THR A 28 26.73 -16.33 -15.36
CA THR A 28 25.56 -15.74 -16.02
C THR A 28 25.57 -14.23 -15.83
N GLN A 29 25.46 -13.47 -16.92
CA GLN A 29 25.29 -12.02 -16.83
C GLN A 29 23.91 -11.71 -16.24
N LEU A 30 23.90 -11.08 -15.07
CA LEU A 30 22.69 -10.64 -14.40
C LEU A 30 22.32 -9.25 -14.93
N ASP A 31 21.17 -9.16 -15.61
CA ASP A 31 20.54 -7.89 -15.94
C ASP A 31 19.55 -7.53 -14.83
N PHE A 32 19.91 -6.55 -14.00
CA PHE A 32 19.02 -6.06 -12.96
C PHE A 32 18.17 -4.93 -13.52
N PRO A 33 16.84 -4.91 -13.23
CA PRO A 33 16.00 -3.81 -13.66
C PRO A 33 16.54 -2.48 -13.14
N ALA A 34 16.85 -1.57 -14.07
CA ALA A 34 17.26 -0.21 -13.74
C ALA A 34 16.06 0.56 -13.21
N TYR A 35 16.00 0.75 -11.89
CA TYR A 35 15.03 1.64 -11.28
C TYR A 35 15.42 3.08 -11.60
N ASN A 36 14.80 3.65 -12.63
CA ASN A 36 14.83 5.09 -12.85
C ASN A 36 14.01 5.75 -11.75
N SER A 37 14.68 6.23 -10.70
CA SER A 37 14.09 7.08 -9.65
C SER A 37 13.75 8.45 -10.25
N LYS A 38 12.71 8.50 -11.09
CA LYS A 38 12.20 9.75 -11.66
C LYS A 38 11.83 10.69 -10.49
N GLY A 39 12.64 11.72 -10.25
CA GLY A 39 12.27 12.86 -9.42
C GLY A 39 12.90 12.97 -8.03
N HIS A 40 13.95 12.20 -7.71
CA HIS A 40 14.70 12.47 -6.47
C HIS A 40 15.75 13.54 -6.78
N GLY A 41 15.70 14.66 -6.07
CA GLY A 41 16.78 15.64 -6.07
C GLY A 41 18.09 15.02 -5.54
N ASP A 42 19.16 15.82 -5.46
CA ASP A 42 20.44 15.34 -4.96
C ASP A 42 20.25 14.56 -3.65
N PRO A 43 20.81 13.33 -3.55
CA PRO A 43 20.60 12.49 -2.39
C PRO A 43 21.07 13.24 -1.14
N SER A 44 20.22 13.27 -0.10
CA SER A 44 20.59 13.79 1.21
C SER A 44 21.94 13.19 1.64
N ALA A 45 22.89 14.05 2.00
CA ALA A 45 24.20 13.66 2.50
C ALA A 45 24.15 12.99 3.89
N ALA A 46 22.94 12.73 4.43
CA ALA A 46 22.75 12.09 5.72
C ALA A 46 23.30 10.66 5.71
N SER A 47 24.14 10.35 6.69
CA SER A 47 24.66 9.01 6.89
C SER A 47 23.58 8.09 7.49
N LEU A 48 23.75 6.76 7.36
CA LEU A 48 22.86 5.78 7.98
C LEU A 48 22.75 5.96 9.51
N SER A 49 23.83 6.41 10.15
CA SER A 49 23.85 6.74 11.58
C SER A 49 22.95 7.94 11.92
N ASP A 50 22.86 8.94 11.04
CA ASP A 50 21.99 10.10 11.24
C ASP A 50 20.52 9.72 11.13
N LEU A 51 20.20 8.71 10.33
CA LEU A 51 18.85 8.23 10.09
C LEU A 51 18.21 7.64 11.36
N TYR A 52 18.97 6.90 12.17
CA TYR A 52 18.48 6.39 13.46
C TYR A 52 18.13 7.53 14.43
N GLY A 53 19.01 8.52 14.55
CA GLY A 53 18.76 9.72 15.36
C GLY A 53 17.53 10.49 14.86
N LEU A 54 17.39 10.60 13.55
CA LEU A 54 16.30 11.33 12.94
C LEU A 54 14.95 10.63 13.14
N LEU A 55 14.88 9.31 12.94
CA LEU A 55 13.66 8.53 13.19
C LEU A 55 13.29 8.49 14.67
N SER A 56 14.26 8.27 15.56
CA SER A 56 14.00 8.26 17.03
C SER A 56 13.59 9.63 17.58
N SER A 57 13.90 10.72 16.88
CA SER A 57 13.43 12.07 17.21
C SER A 57 11.95 12.31 16.91
N ILE A 58 11.30 11.47 16.10
CA ILE A 58 9.89 11.59 15.73
C ILE A 58 9.09 10.73 16.71
N LYS A 59 8.59 11.33 17.79
CA LYS A 59 7.77 10.61 18.79
C LYS A 59 6.29 10.83 18.58
N ARG A 60 5.91 11.95 17.95
CA ARG A 60 4.54 12.37 17.70
C ARG A 60 4.44 12.95 16.27
N PRO A 61 3.24 12.95 15.66
CA PRO A 61 3.04 13.48 14.30
C PRO A 61 3.52 14.93 14.14
N GLN A 62 3.31 15.79 15.14
CA GLN A 62 3.76 17.19 15.13
C GLN A 62 5.28 17.38 15.16
N ASP A 63 6.06 16.34 15.48
CA ASP A 63 7.51 16.42 15.45
C ASP A 63 8.06 16.32 14.02
N ILE A 64 7.21 16.09 13.02
CA ILE A 64 7.56 16.01 11.60
C ILE A 64 7.65 17.42 11.01
N SER A 65 8.79 17.76 10.43
CA SER A 65 9.07 19.06 9.82
C SER A 65 9.59 18.89 8.38
N SER A 66 9.57 19.98 7.60
CA SER A 66 10.11 20.00 6.23
C SER A 66 11.59 19.57 6.17
N SER A 67 12.38 19.91 7.18
CA SER A 67 13.78 19.49 7.27
C SER A 67 13.93 17.98 7.43
N LYS A 68 13.02 17.32 8.16
CA LYS A 68 13.01 15.86 8.31
C LYS A 68 12.62 15.16 7.01
N PHE A 69 11.70 15.72 6.23
CA PHE A 69 11.37 15.18 4.91
C PHE A 69 12.59 15.21 3.98
N GLN A 70 13.30 16.33 3.91
CA GLN A 70 14.52 16.44 3.10
C GLN A 70 15.59 15.44 3.55
N ALA A 71 15.81 15.32 4.85
CA ALA A 71 16.81 14.38 5.38
C ALA A 71 16.48 12.91 5.06
N LEU A 72 15.19 12.57 4.97
CA LEU A 72 14.68 11.25 4.57
C LEU A 72 14.51 11.08 3.06
N ASN A 73 14.92 12.06 2.25
CA ASN A 73 14.68 12.10 0.80
C ASN A 73 13.19 11.94 0.43
N LEU A 74 12.29 12.46 1.27
CA LEU A 74 10.84 12.44 1.07
C LEU A 74 10.38 13.76 0.44
N LYS A 75 9.48 13.66 -0.53
CA LYS A 75 8.78 14.80 -1.13
C LYS A 75 7.32 14.77 -0.69
N VAL A 76 6.83 15.89 -0.17
CA VAL A 76 5.40 16.05 0.18
C VAL A 76 4.71 16.81 -0.94
N GLU A 77 3.70 16.17 -1.53
CA GLU A 77 2.87 16.77 -2.57
C GLU A 77 1.46 17.02 -2.00
N PRO A 78 1.10 18.27 -1.68
CA PRO A 78 -0.22 18.59 -1.15
C PRO A 78 -1.28 18.57 -2.25
N GLY A 79 -2.52 18.28 -1.88
CA GLY A 79 -3.68 18.41 -2.78
C GLY A 79 -3.71 17.39 -3.92
N LEU A 80 -3.07 16.23 -3.74
CA LEU A 80 -3.19 15.13 -4.70
C LEU A 80 -4.65 14.62 -4.72
N PRO A 81 -5.22 14.38 -5.91
CA PRO A 81 -6.55 13.78 -6.01
C PRO A 81 -6.50 12.35 -5.45
N ALA A 82 -7.61 11.89 -4.87
CA ALA A 82 -7.69 10.55 -4.27
C ALA A 82 -7.35 9.42 -5.27
N SER A 83 -7.58 9.65 -6.57
CA SER A 83 -7.24 8.73 -7.65
C SER A 83 -5.73 8.46 -7.80
N HIS A 84 -4.86 9.31 -7.26
CA HIS A 84 -3.42 9.08 -7.21
C HIS A 84 -3.01 8.17 -6.03
N ILE A 85 -3.86 8.06 -5.01
CA ILE A 85 -3.64 7.20 -3.84
C ILE A 85 -4.21 5.80 -4.12
N VAL A 86 -5.43 5.76 -4.67
CA VAL A 86 -6.10 4.52 -5.08
C VAL A 86 -6.36 4.60 -6.57
N SER A 87 -5.68 3.75 -7.34
CA SER A 87 -5.87 3.65 -8.79
C SER A 87 -7.35 3.41 -9.12
N ALA A 88 -7.90 4.17 -10.06
CA ALA A 88 -9.29 4.03 -10.51
C ALA A 88 -9.60 2.59 -10.95
N ASP A 89 -8.65 1.93 -11.63
CA ASP A 89 -8.74 0.53 -12.06
C ASP A 89 -9.04 -0.44 -10.90
N ARG A 90 -8.57 -0.15 -9.68
CA ARG A 90 -8.90 -0.96 -8.50
C ARG A 90 -10.32 -0.72 -8.01
N LEU A 91 -10.83 0.50 -8.15
CA LEU A 91 -12.21 0.83 -7.78
C LEU A 91 -13.21 0.21 -8.75
N GLU A 92 -12.87 0.14 -10.04
CA GLU A 92 -13.68 -0.55 -11.06
C GLU A 92 -13.76 -2.06 -10.84
N SER A 93 -12.76 -2.65 -10.16
CA SER A 93 -12.76 -4.07 -9.80
C SER A 93 -13.60 -4.40 -8.55
N LEU A 94 -14.14 -3.40 -7.86
CA LEU A 94 -14.97 -3.63 -6.68
C LEU A 94 -16.33 -4.22 -7.08
N PRO A 95 -16.90 -5.14 -6.28
CA PRO A 95 -18.24 -5.65 -6.54
C PRO A 95 -19.26 -4.50 -6.50
N PRO A 96 -20.25 -4.48 -7.41
CA PRO A 96 -21.29 -3.46 -7.44
C PRO A 96 -22.09 -3.48 -6.13
N LEU A 97 -22.63 -2.33 -5.74
CA LEU A 97 -23.47 -2.26 -4.55
C LEU A 97 -24.82 -2.95 -4.85
N PRO A 98 -25.51 -3.48 -3.83
CA PRO A 98 -26.75 -4.24 -4.03
C PRO A 98 -27.87 -3.45 -4.73
N TRP A 99 -27.85 -2.12 -4.63
CA TRP A 99 -28.83 -1.23 -5.25
C TRP A 99 -28.42 -0.74 -6.65
N ASP A 100 -27.22 -1.09 -7.12
CA ASP A 100 -26.79 -0.84 -8.50
C ASP A 100 -27.19 -2.00 -9.44
N VAL A 101 -27.70 -3.10 -8.88
CA VAL A 101 -28.14 -4.30 -9.61
C VAL A 101 -29.65 -4.22 -9.90
N PRO A 102 -30.09 -4.56 -11.14
CA PRO A 102 -31.51 -4.59 -11.50
C PRO A 102 -32.36 -5.45 -10.56
N PRO A 103 -33.65 -5.12 -10.36
CA PRO A 103 -34.53 -5.76 -9.37
C PRO A 103 -34.82 -7.25 -9.59
N GLU A 104 -34.47 -7.81 -10.73
CA GLU A 104 -34.73 -9.23 -11.04
C GLU A 104 -33.80 -10.20 -10.28
N ASP A 105 -32.65 -9.72 -9.79
CA ASP A 105 -31.67 -10.51 -9.03
C ASP A 105 -31.78 -10.35 -7.50
N GLN A 106 -32.79 -9.63 -7.00
CA GLN A 106 -32.85 -9.13 -5.61
C GLN A 106 -33.41 -10.12 -4.57
N SER A 107 -33.15 -11.43 -4.71
CA SER A 107 -33.45 -12.37 -3.62
C SER A 107 -32.47 -13.55 -3.55
N PRO A 108 -31.87 -13.83 -2.38
CA PRO A 108 -31.90 -13.08 -1.11
C PRO A 108 -30.93 -11.89 -1.09
N ARG A 109 -31.09 -10.96 -0.11
CA ARG A 109 -30.19 -9.81 0.05
C ARG A 109 -28.74 -10.29 0.11
N PRO A 110 -27.83 -9.73 -0.71
CA PRO A 110 -26.43 -10.10 -0.65
C PRO A 110 -25.89 -9.85 0.76
N LEU A 111 -25.09 -10.80 1.23
CA LEU A 111 -24.40 -10.73 2.51
C LEU A 111 -23.06 -10.02 2.30
N MET A 112 -22.64 -9.28 3.32
CA MET A 112 -21.28 -8.77 3.42
C MET A 112 -20.33 -9.91 3.85
N ASN A 113 -19.02 -9.67 3.81
CA ASN A 113 -17.99 -10.65 4.18
C ASN A 113 -18.04 -11.12 5.66
N ASN A 114 -18.86 -10.47 6.49
CA ASN A 114 -19.09 -10.79 7.90
C ASN A 114 -20.43 -11.51 8.11
N ASP A 115 -21.02 -12.08 7.05
CA ASP A 115 -22.32 -12.75 7.03
C ASP A 115 -23.52 -11.87 7.43
N SER A 116 -23.31 -10.55 7.58
CA SER A 116 -24.39 -9.61 7.84
C SER A 116 -25.05 -9.17 6.54
N PRO A 117 -26.38 -8.96 6.52
CA PRO A 117 -27.06 -8.44 5.34
C PRO A 117 -26.61 -7.01 5.07
N TYR A 118 -26.49 -6.66 3.78
CA TYR A 118 -26.24 -5.28 3.40
C TYR A 118 -27.32 -4.33 3.98
N PRO A 119 -26.93 -3.14 4.46
CA PRO A 119 -27.88 -2.16 4.95
C PRO A 119 -28.82 -1.69 3.83
N PRO A 120 -30.05 -1.24 4.16
CA PRO A 120 -30.90 -0.53 3.21
C PRO A 120 -30.18 0.70 2.64
N ARG A 121 -30.48 1.06 1.38
CA ARG A 121 -29.88 2.21 0.69
C ARG A 121 -29.93 3.50 1.52
N ASP A 122 -31.09 3.84 2.07
CA ASP A 122 -31.27 5.06 2.87
C ASP A 122 -30.33 5.10 4.08
N ARG A 123 -30.14 3.95 4.73
CA ARG A 123 -29.23 3.83 5.87
C ARG A 123 -27.77 3.90 5.43
N PHE A 124 -27.44 3.32 4.28
CA PHE A 124 -26.10 3.43 3.72
C PHE A 124 -25.74 4.88 3.39
N ASP A 125 -26.65 5.62 2.76
CA ASP A 125 -26.41 7.02 2.40
C ASP A 125 -26.18 7.88 3.65
N VAL A 126 -26.98 7.70 4.71
CA VAL A 126 -26.75 8.38 6.00
C VAL A 126 -25.38 8.03 6.59
N LEU A 127 -25.02 6.74 6.66
CA LEU A 127 -23.73 6.32 7.21
C LEU A 127 -22.55 6.81 6.36
N ARG A 128 -22.71 6.86 5.03
CA ARG A 128 -21.70 7.41 4.13
C ARG A 128 -21.48 8.89 4.43
N ASP A 129 -22.56 9.65 4.58
CA ASP A 129 -22.49 11.08 4.85
C ASP A 129 -21.90 11.36 6.25
N GLU A 130 -22.20 10.52 7.25
CA GLU A 130 -21.55 10.54 8.57
C GLU A 130 -20.05 10.20 8.52
N LEU A 131 -19.62 9.29 7.66
CA LEU A 131 -18.20 8.96 7.50
C LEU A 131 -17.42 10.02 6.72
N LEU A 132 -18.10 10.86 5.95
CA LEU A 132 -17.53 11.97 5.20
C LEU A 132 -17.33 13.25 6.03
N ILE A 133 -17.41 13.16 7.38
CA ILE A 133 -17.09 14.27 8.27
C ILE A 133 -15.68 14.78 7.96
N ASP A 134 -15.57 16.09 7.73
CA ASP A 134 -14.31 16.76 7.49
C ASP A 134 -13.38 16.65 8.71
N ASN A 135 -12.15 16.20 8.46
CA ASN A 135 -11.14 16.00 9.50
C ASN A 135 -10.82 17.31 10.26
N ASP A 136 -10.80 18.46 9.59
CA ASP A 136 -10.56 19.75 10.28
C ASP A 136 -11.72 20.08 11.22
N THR A 137 -12.95 19.82 10.78
CA THR A 137 -14.16 19.98 11.59
C THR A 137 -14.15 19.02 12.80
N ALA A 138 -13.87 17.73 12.59
CA ALA A 138 -13.78 16.75 13.66
C ALA A 138 -12.67 17.10 14.68
N PHE A 139 -11.50 17.50 14.19
CA PHE A 139 -10.40 17.92 15.05
C PHE A 139 -10.77 19.14 15.90
N ARG A 140 -11.40 20.16 15.29
CA ARG A 140 -11.83 21.36 16.01
C ARG A 140 -12.84 21.05 17.09
N GLU A 141 -13.83 20.19 16.82
CA GLU A 141 -14.81 19.76 17.82
C GLU A 141 -14.14 19.06 19.01
N VAL A 142 -13.27 18.08 18.74
CA VAL A 142 -12.54 17.35 19.80
C VAL A 142 -11.62 18.28 20.58
N ALA A 143 -10.96 19.22 19.90
CA ALA A 143 -10.08 20.21 20.52
C ALA A 143 -10.83 21.41 21.13
N ARG A 144 -12.17 21.45 21.03
CA ARG A 144 -13.03 22.57 21.47
C ARG A 144 -12.60 23.92 20.88
N LEU A 145 -12.13 23.89 19.64
CA LEU A 145 -11.75 25.07 18.88
C LEU A 145 -13.00 25.65 18.18
N PRO A 146 -13.02 26.98 17.93
CA PRO A 146 -14.11 27.58 17.18
C PRO A 146 -14.22 26.98 15.76
N PRO A 147 -15.44 26.88 15.20
CA PRO A 147 -15.66 26.32 13.87
C PRO A 147 -14.89 27.09 12.79
N ALA A 148 -14.58 26.39 11.68
CA ALA A 148 -13.89 26.99 10.55
C ALA A 148 -14.70 28.14 9.94
N ARG A 149 -14.02 29.20 9.47
CA ARG A 149 -14.70 30.34 8.85
C ARG A 149 -15.40 29.86 7.57
N GLY A 150 -16.73 29.95 7.55
CA GLY A 150 -17.55 29.62 6.37
C GLY A 150 -18.38 28.35 6.52
N THR A 151 -18.18 27.52 7.54
CA THR A 151 -19.10 26.43 7.88
C THR A 151 -20.12 26.93 8.90
N ARG A 152 -21.42 26.75 8.61
CA ARG A 152 -22.48 27.04 9.58
C ARG A 152 -22.30 26.04 10.72
N GLY A 153 -21.92 26.52 11.90
CA GLY A 153 -22.01 25.72 13.11
C GLY A 153 -23.45 25.30 13.30
N CYS A 154 -23.74 24.01 13.11
CA CYS A 154 -24.95 23.42 13.65
C CYS A 154 -24.72 23.33 15.16
N ALA A 155 -25.35 24.25 15.88
CA ALA A 155 -25.56 24.15 17.32
C ALA A 155 -26.62 23.08 17.61
#